data_AF-A0A1Z5JN42-F1
#
_entry.id   AF-A0A1Z5JN42-F1
#
_cell.length_a   1.000
_cell.length_b   1.000
_cell.length_c   1.000
_cell.angle_alpha   90.00
_cell.angle_beta   90.00
_cell.angle_gamma   90.00
#
_symmetry.space_group_name_H-M   'P 1'
#
loop_
_entity.id
_entity.type
_entity.pdbx_description
1 polymer ?
#
loop_
_entity_poly.entity_id
_entity_poly.type
_entity_poly.pdbx_seq_one_letter_code
_entity_poly.pdbx_strand_id
1 'polypeptide(L)'
;MILRLTLLVIAGIQLAESFSVPLKYTSISTTTRYKLSDDERQESHDSTPLSVDFSVFDTKLGARTRPSIASLRDPSEVEIVSTQALEEEKASELEKFKNAQRLNGLENAYPVAAMMECSAPYIASHHGKICVVHLPGDLLDSKEINSILSDLALSWLLGIKLVIVVGCRFNVDNCDFDLMKNAHECHNALRITDRSTLRQFQEEAGFIRTEVERKLNRFLRHHNGSQNEGNIVSGNFYSAQRFGRVHDEDFKYNGYTAEVHDQRIKQVMNDNDIVLLTTVGTTPYGELVDVNGYHLAASVAASLGAHKLVYMANEGSFLQKKNGLPLQEVPLSFVNDLVEHNDVKIFNTGFASFENARQNLSSSAVELLLHLGWSTWALERGVTRAHVINPTDGAILEELFTSKNGLNTCIYHDDENKRPRRNGEIQNELDEFLSETSSVPETVARKRLMQT
;
A
#
# COMPACT_ATOMS: atom_id res chain seq x y z
N MET A 1 -7.17 21.44 -23.67
CA MET A 1 -8.55 21.18 -23.19
C MET A 1 -8.57 20.73 -21.74
N ILE A 2 -7.68 19.80 -21.35
CA ILE A 2 -7.43 19.36 -19.95
C ILE A 2 -7.15 20.55 -19.01
N LEU A 3 -6.42 21.57 -19.49
CA LEU A 3 -6.08 22.80 -18.74
C LEU A 3 -7.28 23.71 -18.39
N ARG A 4 -8.42 23.60 -19.11
CA ARG A 4 -9.61 24.45 -18.85
C ARG A 4 -10.59 23.82 -17.86
N LEU A 5 -10.52 22.50 -17.65
CA LEU A 5 -11.44 21.77 -16.77
C LEU A 5 -10.96 21.78 -15.31
N THR A 6 -9.64 21.74 -15.07
CA THR A 6 -9.06 21.87 -13.72
C THR A 6 -9.39 23.22 -13.08
N LEU A 7 -9.44 24.28 -13.90
CA LEU A 7 -9.88 25.62 -13.49
C LEU A 7 -11.35 25.68 -13.04
N LEU A 8 -12.22 24.80 -13.58
CA LEU A 8 -13.65 24.78 -13.27
C LEU A 8 -13.94 23.99 -11.98
N VAL A 9 -13.16 22.94 -11.70
CA VAL A 9 -13.26 22.15 -10.47
C VAL A 9 -12.70 22.94 -9.27
N ILE A 10 -11.57 23.65 -9.43
CA ILE A 10 -11.01 24.50 -8.38
C ILE A 10 -11.93 25.71 -8.11
N ALA A 11 -12.49 26.33 -9.14
CA ALA A 11 -13.45 27.43 -8.96
C ALA A 11 -14.76 27.00 -8.29
N GLY A 12 -15.24 25.77 -8.54
CA GLY A 12 -16.44 25.22 -7.90
C GLY A 12 -16.27 24.92 -6.41
N ILE A 13 -15.07 24.51 -5.98
CA ILE A 13 -14.77 24.20 -4.58
C ILE A 13 -14.49 25.50 -3.79
N GLN A 14 -13.84 26.49 -4.40
CA GLN A 14 -13.50 27.76 -3.72
C GLN A 14 -14.71 28.69 -3.51
N LEU A 15 -15.75 28.56 -4.35
CA LEU A 15 -17.02 29.31 -4.22
C LEU A 15 -17.91 28.83 -3.06
N ALA A 16 -17.67 27.63 -2.53
CA ALA A 16 -18.45 27.09 -1.40
C ALA A 16 -17.96 27.59 -0.03
N GLU A 17 -16.71 28.07 0.08
CA GLU A 17 -16.11 28.46 1.36
C GLU A 17 -16.12 29.97 1.64
N SER A 18 -16.61 30.81 0.72
CA SER A 18 -16.42 32.25 0.84
C SER A 18 -17.61 33.12 0.42
N PHE A 19 -18.81 32.93 0.99
CA PHE A 19 -19.80 34.04 1.11
C PHE A 19 -20.81 33.79 2.24
N SER A 20 -20.69 34.56 3.32
CA SER A 20 -21.76 34.78 4.32
C SER A 20 -22.22 36.24 4.23
N VAL A 21 -23.20 36.56 3.36
CA VAL A 21 -23.93 37.84 3.32
C VAL A 21 -25.35 37.61 2.77
N PRO A 22 -26.42 38.23 3.32
CA PRO A 22 -27.80 37.86 3.02
C PRO A 22 -28.26 38.41 1.66
N LEU A 23 -28.82 37.53 0.81
CA LEU A 23 -29.35 37.89 -0.50
C LEU A 23 -30.80 38.38 -0.39
N LYS A 24 -31.00 39.69 -0.59
CA LYS A 24 -32.28 40.24 -1.06
C LYS A 24 -32.47 39.86 -2.53
N TYR A 25 -33.61 39.24 -2.82
CA TYR A 25 -34.03 38.89 -4.17
C TYR A 25 -34.24 40.13 -5.04
N THR A 26 -33.49 40.22 -6.14
CA THR A 26 -33.87 40.99 -7.33
C THR A 26 -33.64 40.13 -8.56
N SER A 27 -34.72 39.81 -9.25
CA SER A 27 -34.80 38.98 -10.45
C SER A 27 -34.16 39.65 -11.66
N ILE A 28 -33.27 38.95 -12.37
CA ILE A 28 -32.94 39.24 -13.76
C ILE A 28 -33.36 38.02 -14.58
N SER A 29 -34.28 38.25 -15.51
CA SER A 29 -34.88 37.27 -16.40
C SER A 29 -33.95 36.93 -17.56
N THR A 30 -33.67 35.65 -17.77
CA THR A 30 -33.21 35.13 -19.07
C THR A 30 -34.21 34.08 -19.54
N THR A 31 -34.96 34.44 -20.57
CA THR A 31 -36.05 33.68 -21.16
C THR A 31 -35.51 32.52 -22.00
N THR A 32 -35.74 31.28 -21.57
CA THR A 32 -35.74 30.12 -22.47
C THR A 32 -37.04 29.37 -22.25
N ARG A 33 -37.95 29.47 -23.24
CA ARG A 33 -39.27 28.84 -23.23
C ARG A 33 -39.15 27.33 -23.44
N TYR A 34 -39.61 26.55 -22.46
CA TYR A 34 -40.25 25.27 -22.70
C TYR A 34 -41.60 25.27 -22.00
N LYS A 35 -42.67 25.05 -22.78
CA LYS A 35 -44.05 24.90 -22.31
C LYS A 35 -44.19 23.53 -21.65
N LEU A 36 -44.47 23.49 -20.36
CA LEU A 36 -45.18 22.39 -19.70
C LEU A 36 -46.16 23.02 -18.70
N SER A 37 -47.35 22.43 -18.67
CA SER A 37 -48.60 22.88 -18.06
C SER A 37 -48.50 23.15 -16.56
N ASP A 38 -49.15 24.24 -16.16
CA ASP A 38 -49.50 24.56 -14.78
C ASP A 38 -50.41 23.46 -14.21
N ASP A 39 -50.00 22.85 -13.10
CA ASP A 39 -50.89 22.56 -11.97
C ASP A 39 -50.07 22.27 -10.70
N GLU A 40 -50.47 22.99 -9.64
CA GLU A 40 -50.23 22.75 -8.21
C GLU A 40 -48.81 22.91 -7.63
N ARG A 41 -48.54 24.14 -7.16
CA ARG A 41 -47.61 24.41 -6.04
C ARG A 41 -48.33 24.23 -4.72
N GLN A 42 -47.85 23.30 -3.88
CA GLN A 42 -47.92 23.42 -2.42
C GLN A 42 -46.50 23.28 -1.87
N GLU A 43 -46.00 24.37 -1.26
CA GLU A 43 -44.75 24.41 -0.51
C GLU A 43 -44.98 23.75 0.86
N SER A 44 -44.29 22.65 1.14
CA SER A 44 -44.04 22.18 2.50
C SER A 44 -42.54 22.26 2.77
N HIS A 45 -42.17 23.13 3.72
CA HIS A 45 -40.85 23.16 4.33
C HIS A 45 -40.64 21.87 5.13
N ASP A 46 -39.86 20.94 4.60
CA ASP A 46 -39.25 19.88 5.40
C ASP A 46 -37.79 19.73 4.96
N SER A 47 -36.88 20.23 5.79
CA SER A 47 -35.44 20.16 5.56
C SER A 47 -34.92 18.81 6.07
N THR A 48 -35.04 17.77 5.25
CA THR A 48 -34.24 16.55 5.40
C THR A 48 -32.99 16.66 4.53
N PRO A 49 -31.78 16.35 5.05
CA PRO A 49 -30.61 16.25 4.19
C PRO A 49 -30.87 15.16 3.14
N LEU A 50 -30.61 15.47 1.87
CA LEU A 50 -30.65 14.49 0.79
C LEU A 50 -29.64 13.38 1.09
N SER A 51 -30.11 12.29 1.71
CA SER A 51 -29.44 11.01 1.66
C SER A 51 -29.58 10.51 0.22
N VAL A 52 -28.55 10.72 -0.58
CA VAL A 52 -28.47 10.09 -1.90
C VAL A 52 -28.24 8.61 -1.67
N ASP A 53 -29.25 7.80 -1.94
CA ASP A 53 -29.17 6.35 -1.87
C ASP A 53 -28.38 5.85 -3.09
N PHE A 54 -27.07 5.62 -2.89
CA PHE A 54 -26.14 5.21 -3.94
C PHE A 54 -26.28 3.72 -4.33
N SER A 55 -27.16 2.95 -3.70
CA SER A 55 -27.44 1.55 -4.05
C SER A 55 -27.93 1.38 -5.50
N VAL A 56 -28.43 2.45 -6.11
CA VAL A 56 -28.94 2.44 -7.48
C VAL A 56 -27.83 2.35 -8.53
N PHE A 57 -26.60 2.81 -8.25
CA PHE A 57 -25.51 2.79 -9.22
C PHE A 57 -24.84 1.42 -9.40
N ASP A 58 -24.96 0.53 -8.41
CA ASP A 58 -24.48 -0.86 -8.52
C ASP A 58 -25.29 -1.70 -9.52
N THR A 59 -26.51 -1.28 -9.86
CA THR A 59 -27.43 -2.11 -10.67
C THR A 59 -27.24 -1.99 -12.18
N LYS A 60 -26.54 -0.97 -12.68
CA LYS A 60 -26.39 -0.72 -14.14
C LYS A 60 -25.06 -1.12 -14.74
N LEU A 61 -24.02 -1.37 -13.94
CA LEU A 61 -22.79 -2.02 -14.42
C LEU A 61 -22.95 -3.53 -14.19
N GLY A 62 -22.96 -4.30 -15.27
CA GLY A 62 -23.27 -5.73 -15.28
C GLY A 62 -22.72 -6.48 -14.07
N ALA A 63 -23.62 -6.83 -13.14
CA ALA A 63 -23.38 -7.78 -12.09
C ALA A 63 -23.14 -9.16 -12.72
N ARG A 64 -21.92 -9.40 -13.22
CA ARG A 64 -21.39 -10.76 -13.25
C ARG A 64 -21.38 -11.20 -11.79
N THR A 65 -22.25 -12.16 -11.48
CA THR A 65 -22.35 -12.84 -10.19
C THR A 65 -20.95 -13.18 -9.71
N ARG A 66 -20.46 -12.37 -8.77
CA ARG A 66 -19.17 -12.55 -8.11
C ARG A 66 -19.28 -13.81 -7.25
N PRO A 67 -18.30 -14.74 -7.29
CA PRO A 67 -18.33 -15.86 -6.35
C PRO A 67 -18.28 -15.27 -4.94
N SER A 68 -19.28 -15.57 -4.11
CA SER A 68 -19.29 -15.14 -2.72
C SER A 68 -18.05 -15.73 -2.03
N ILE A 69 -17.22 -14.86 -1.46
CA ILE A 69 -16.03 -15.21 -0.66
C ILE A 69 -16.36 -16.18 0.49
N ALA A 70 -17.64 -16.27 0.88
CA ALA A 70 -18.18 -17.26 1.83
C ALA A 70 -17.85 -18.74 1.53
N SER A 71 -17.36 -19.07 0.32
CA SER A 71 -16.96 -20.43 -0.05
C SER A 71 -15.47 -20.76 0.20
N LEU A 72 -14.61 -19.78 0.50
CA LEU A 72 -13.18 -20.02 0.71
C LEU A 72 -12.93 -20.28 2.19
N ARG A 73 -12.78 -21.56 2.54
CA ARG A 73 -12.42 -21.98 3.90
C ARG A 73 -11.14 -22.81 3.96
N ASP A 74 -10.70 -23.34 2.82
CA ASP A 74 -9.55 -24.24 2.76
C ASP A 74 -8.44 -23.60 1.92
N PRO A 75 -7.28 -23.26 2.54
CA PRO A 75 -6.11 -22.75 1.84
C PRO A 75 -5.63 -23.65 0.69
N SER A 76 -5.87 -24.96 0.77
CA SER A 76 -5.41 -25.92 -0.24
C SER A 76 -6.16 -25.82 -1.57
N GLU A 77 -7.28 -25.10 -1.63
CA GLU A 77 -8.02 -24.81 -2.88
C GLU A 77 -7.45 -23.63 -3.67
N VAL A 78 -6.45 -22.95 -3.11
CA VAL A 78 -5.81 -21.77 -3.68
C VAL A 78 -4.41 -22.12 -4.15
N GLU A 79 -4.05 -21.57 -5.30
CA GLU A 79 -2.73 -21.64 -5.90
C GLU A 79 -2.16 -20.23 -6.04
N ILE A 80 -0.85 -20.13 -5.89
CA ILE A 80 -0.11 -18.89 -6.12
C ILE A 80 0.49 -18.97 -7.51
N VAL A 81 0.12 -18.03 -8.37
CA VAL A 81 0.52 -18.06 -9.79
C VAL A 81 1.33 -16.82 -10.12
N SER A 82 2.47 -17.01 -10.77
CA SER A 82 3.32 -15.93 -11.26
C SER A 82 2.59 -15.14 -12.36
N THR A 83 2.67 -13.81 -12.31
CA THR A 83 2.08 -12.95 -13.34
C THR A 83 2.70 -13.17 -14.71
N GLN A 84 4.01 -13.43 -14.76
CA GLN A 84 4.74 -13.67 -16.01
C GLN A 84 4.19 -14.88 -16.78
N ALA A 85 3.81 -15.96 -16.08
CA ALA A 85 3.24 -17.15 -16.69
C ALA A 85 1.90 -16.87 -17.39
N LEU A 86 1.11 -15.93 -16.88
CA LEU A 86 -0.15 -15.51 -17.50
C LEU A 86 0.02 -14.50 -18.61
N GLU A 87 1.05 -13.66 -18.57
CA GLU A 87 1.33 -12.75 -19.69
C GLU A 87 1.74 -13.53 -20.94
N GLU A 88 2.46 -14.65 -20.79
CA GLU A 88 2.79 -15.56 -21.90
C GLU A 88 1.54 -16.26 -22.47
N GLU A 89 0.65 -16.73 -21.60
CA GLU A 89 -0.60 -17.39 -22.00
C GLU A 89 -1.62 -16.40 -22.60
N LYS A 90 -1.75 -15.20 -22.00
CA LYS A 90 -2.62 -14.13 -22.48
C LYS A 90 -2.06 -13.43 -23.70
N ALA A 91 -0.75 -13.34 -23.92
CA ALA A 91 -0.20 -12.79 -25.17
C ALA A 91 -0.67 -13.61 -26.39
N SER A 92 -0.82 -14.93 -26.22
CA SER A 92 -1.38 -15.86 -27.22
C SER A 92 -2.90 -15.66 -27.45
N GLU A 93 -3.66 -15.28 -26.42
CA GLU A 93 -5.11 -15.03 -26.52
C GLU A 93 -5.48 -13.58 -26.89
N LEU A 94 -4.67 -12.59 -26.50
CA LEU A 94 -4.87 -11.17 -26.76
C LEU A 94 -4.71 -10.86 -28.25
N GLU A 95 -3.85 -11.58 -28.96
CA GLU A 95 -3.78 -11.57 -30.43
C GLU A 95 -5.09 -12.09 -31.07
N LYS A 96 -5.81 -13.00 -30.42
CA LYS A 96 -7.11 -13.49 -30.88
C LYS A 96 -8.25 -12.54 -30.52
N PHE A 97 -8.18 -11.87 -29.36
CA PHE A 97 -9.19 -10.92 -28.88
C PHE A 97 -9.11 -9.54 -29.54
N LYS A 98 -7.92 -9.03 -29.87
CA LYS A 98 -7.73 -7.80 -30.67
C LYS A 98 -8.37 -7.90 -32.05
N ASN A 99 -8.52 -9.11 -32.58
CA ASN A 99 -9.24 -9.37 -33.83
C ASN A 99 -10.77 -9.42 -33.69
N ALA A 100 -11.30 -9.62 -32.47
CA ALA A 100 -12.74 -9.80 -32.22
C ALA A 100 -13.47 -8.52 -31.74
N GLN A 101 -12.78 -7.58 -31.07
CA GLN A 101 -13.39 -6.32 -30.61
C GLN A 101 -13.12 -5.16 -31.58
N ARG A 102 -13.81 -5.20 -32.72
CA ARG A 102 -14.08 -4.01 -33.56
C ARG A 102 -15.54 -3.56 -33.53
N LEU A 103 -16.40 -4.19 -32.72
CA LEU A 103 -17.81 -3.80 -32.58
C LEU A 103 -18.23 -3.85 -31.11
N ASN A 104 -18.35 -2.66 -30.50
CA ASN A 104 -19.49 -2.19 -29.69
C ASN A 104 -19.03 -0.95 -28.91
N GLY A 105 -18.98 0.19 -29.63
CA GLY A 105 -18.85 1.49 -29.00
C GLY A 105 -20.19 1.89 -28.39
N LEU A 106 -20.25 1.96 -27.06
CA LEU A 106 -21.15 2.90 -26.42
C LEU A 106 -20.45 4.26 -26.46
N GLU A 107 -20.86 5.11 -27.41
CA GLU A 107 -20.44 6.51 -27.49
C GLU A 107 -21.01 7.29 -26.31
N ASN A 108 -20.28 7.35 -25.20
CA ASN A 108 -20.43 8.48 -24.28
C ASN A 108 -19.80 9.70 -24.95
N ALA A 109 -20.59 10.76 -25.16
CA ALA A 109 -20.13 12.01 -25.80
C ALA A 109 -18.93 12.65 -25.07
N TYR A 110 -18.72 12.29 -23.80
CA TYR A 110 -17.59 12.70 -22.97
C TYR A 110 -17.06 11.52 -22.15
N PRO A 111 -16.20 10.66 -22.71
CA PRO A 111 -15.72 9.45 -22.04
C PRO A 111 -14.98 9.74 -20.72
N VAL A 112 -14.24 10.84 -20.65
CA VAL A 112 -13.53 11.28 -19.44
C VAL A 112 -14.49 11.68 -18.32
N ALA A 113 -15.60 12.36 -18.64
CA ALA A 113 -16.58 12.76 -17.64
C ALA A 113 -17.23 11.53 -16.99
N ALA A 114 -17.61 10.54 -17.81
CA ALA A 114 -18.16 9.28 -17.30
C ALA A 114 -17.15 8.52 -16.41
N MET A 115 -15.86 8.50 -16.78
CA MET A 115 -14.82 7.88 -15.93
C MET A 115 -14.69 8.60 -14.59
N MET A 116 -14.69 9.94 -14.58
CA MET A 116 -14.63 10.72 -13.34
C MET A 116 -15.87 10.50 -12.47
N GLU A 117 -17.07 10.41 -13.06
CA GLU A 117 -18.29 10.07 -12.32
C GLU A 117 -18.20 8.70 -11.65
N CYS A 118 -17.68 7.69 -12.36
CA CYS A 118 -17.45 6.35 -11.81
C CYS A 118 -16.40 6.33 -10.71
N SER A 119 -15.35 7.16 -10.80
CA SER A 119 -14.27 7.23 -9.81
C SER A 119 -14.56 8.15 -8.62
N ALA A 120 -15.51 9.08 -8.74
CA ALA A 120 -15.79 10.10 -7.72
C ALA A 120 -16.08 9.53 -6.32
N PRO A 121 -16.83 8.43 -6.14
CA PRO A 121 -17.05 7.83 -4.81
C PRO A 121 -15.74 7.36 -4.16
N TYR A 122 -14.85 6.76 -4.95
CA TYR A 122 -13.55 6.28 -4.49
C TYR A 122 -12.63 7.45 -4.12
N ILE A 123 -12.60 8.51 -4.93
CA ILE A 123 -11.86 9.74 -4.63
C ILE A 123 -12.33 10.32 -3.29
N ALA A 124 -13.65 10.45 -3.10
CA ALA A 124 -14.20 10.96 -1.85
C ALA A 124 -13.83 10.06 -0.64
N SER A 125 -13.81 8.74 -0.82
CA SER A 125 -13.45 7.80 0.25
C SER A 125 -11.99 7.87 0.68
N HIS A 126 -11.08 8.17 -0.25
CA HIS A 126 -9.63 8.20 0.01
C HIS A 126 -9.11 9.60 0.36
N HIS A 127 -9.90 10.65 0.12
CA HIS A 127 -9.51 12.01 0.42
C HIS A 127 -9.17 12.21 1.90
N GLY A 128 -7.98 12.76 2.17
CA GLY A 128 -7.44 12.98 3.51
C GLY A 128 -7.03 11.70 4.24
N LYS A 129 -7.14 10.52 3.63
CA LYS A 129 -6.73 9.25 4.23
C LYS A 129 -5.25 9.00 4.03
N ILE A 130 -4.65 8.32 5.00
CA ILE A 130 -3.24 7.93 4.96
C ILE A 130 -3.11 6.63 4.17
N CYS A 131 -2.25 6.64 3.17
CA CYS A 131 -1.84 5.47 2.40
C CYS A 131 -0.32 5.32 2.52
N VAL A 132 0.12 4.14 2.99
CA VAL A 132 1.53 3.78 3.05
C VAL A 132 1.85 2.86 1.89
N VAL A 133 2.85 3.20 1.08
CA VAL A 133 3.21 2.45 -0.13
C VAL A 133 4.65 1.98 -0.02
N HIS A 134 4.87 0.68 -0.13
CA HIS A 134 6.19 0.08 -0.25
C HIS A 134 6.56 -0.08 -1.73
N LEU A 135 7.67 0.53 -2.13
CA LEU A 135 8.29 0.36 -3.44
C LEU A 135 9.56 -0.50 -3.27
N PRO A 136 9.63 -1.69 -3.90
CA PRO A 136 10.85 -2.48 -3.87
C PRO A 136 11.93 -1.80 -4.74
N GLY A 137 13.21 -2.06 -4.43
CA GLY A 137 14.33 -1.32 -5.04
C GLY A 137 14.56 -1.63 -6.51
N ASP A 138 14.30 -2.87 -6.91
CA ASP A 138 14.35 -3.37 -8.29
C ASP A 138 13.37 -2.64 -9.22
N LEU A 139 12.23 -2.20 -8.68
CA LEU A 139 11.25 -1.42 -9.43
C LEU A 139 11.82 -0.10 -9.95
N LEU A 140 12.87 0.46 -9.34
CA LEU A 140 13.43 1.75 -9.78
C LEU A 140 14.09 1.71 -11.16
N ASP A 141 14.56 0.52 -11.55
CA ASP A 141 15.19 0.24 -12.83
C ASP A 141 14.20 -0.30 -13.86
N SER A 142 12.95 -0.56 -13.47
CA SER A 142 11.89 -1.03 -14.35
C SER A 142 11.38 0.06 -15.30
N LYS A 143 10.65 -0.34 -16.35
CA LYS A 143 10.04 0.60 -17.30
C LYS A 143 8.81 1.27 -16.71
N GLU A 144 8.17 0.60 -15.76
CA GLU A 144 6.88 0.91 -15.16
C GLU A 144 7.03 1.98 -14.06
N ILE A 145 8.24 2.20 -13.51
CA ILE A 145 8.47 3.15 -12.41
C ILE A 145 7.91 4.55 -12.66
N ASN A 146 8.05 5.07 -13.89
CA ASN A 146 7.55 6.41 -14.20
C ASN A 146 6.02 6.47 -14.15
N SER A 147 5.34 5.39 -14.57
CA SER A 147 3.89 5.28 -14.47
C SER A 147 3.45 5.23 -13.00
N ILE A 148 4.11 4.38 -12.20
CA ILE A 148 3.81 4.20 -10.78
C ILE A 148 4.02 5.50 -9.99
N LEU A 149 5.13 6.20 -10.22
CA LEU A 149 5.39 7.48 -9.55
C LEU A 149 4.42 8.58 -10.03
N SER A 150 3.98 8.52 -11.29
CA SER A 150 2.92 9.40 -11.81
C SER A 150 1.57 9.12 -11.11
N ASP A 151 1.22 7.85 -10.93
CA ASP A 151 0.00 7.43 -10.24
C ASP A 151 0.00 7.84 -8.77
N LEU A 152 1.15 7.71 -8.08
CA LEU A 152 1.32 8.19 -6.71
C LEU A 152 1.19 9.71 -6.63
N ALA A 153 1.81 10.46 -7.55
CA ALA A 153 1.67 11.91 -7.60
C ALA A 153 0.20 12.33 -7.85
N LEU A 154 -0.53 11.62 -8.72
CA LEU A 154 -1.95 11.87 -8.94
C LEU A 154 -2.80 11.50 -7.73
N SER A 155 -2.50 10.39 -7.06
CA SER A 155 -3.16 9.98 -5.82
C SER A 155 -2.99 11.02 -4.72
N TRP A 156 -1.79 11.58 -4.57
CA TRP A 156 -1.50 12.70 -3.70
C TRP A 156 -2.29 13.96 -4.09
N LEU A 157 -2.34 14.31 -5.38
CA LEU A 157 -3.11 15.45 -5.87
C LEU A 157 -4.62 15.30 -5.59
N LEU A 158 -5.15 14.07 -5.62
CA LEU A 158 -6.53 13.74 -5.27
C LEU A 158 -6.79 13.77 -3.74
N GLY A 159 -5.79 14.12 -2.93
CA GLY A 159 -5.91 14.37 -1.50
C GLY A 159 -5.50 13.21 -0.60
N ILE A 160 -4.90 12.14 -1.15
CA ILE A 160 -4.36 11.05 -0.32
C ILE A 160 -3.08 11.52 0.38
N LYS A 161 -2.98 11.28 1.69
CA LYS A 161 -1.75 11.54 2.47
C LYS A 161 -0.80 10.36 2.28
N LEU A 162 0.34 10.59 1.65
CA LEU A 162 1.26 9.52 1.25
C LEU A 162 2.48 9.42 2.17
N VAL A 163 2.78 8.17 2.54
CA VAL A 163 4.09 7.77 3.04
C VAL A 163 4.64 6.69 2.12
N ILE A 164 5.81 6.92 1.54
CA ILE A 164 6.48 5.99 0.63
C ILE A 164 7.67 5.38 1.37
N VAL A 165 7.73 4.05 1.41
CA VAL A 165 8.87 3.29 1.92
C VAL A 165 9.56 2.65 0.73
N VAL A 166 10.86 2.91 0.55
CA VAL A 166 11.61 2.37 -0.58
C VAL A 166 12.67 1.38 -0.09
N GLY A 167 12.61 0.16 -0.62
CA GLY A 167 13.62 -0.86 -0.41
C GLY A 167 14.88 -0.60 -1.25
N CYS A 168 16.03 -1.07 -0.77
CA CYS A 168 17.30 -0.97 -1.51
C CYS A 168 18.05 -2.31 -1.61
N ARG A 169 17.43 -3.39 -1.14
CA ARG A 169 18.05 -4.72 -1.05
C ARG A 169 18.54 -5.25 -2.40
N PHE A 170 17.68 -5.20 -3.42
CA PHE A 170 18.03 -5.67 -4.77
C PHE A 170 19.27 -4.97 -5.33
N ASN A 171 19.38 -3.66 -5.11
CA ASN A 171 20.50 -2.85 -5.58
C ASN A 171 21.80 -3.27 -4.88
N VAL A 172 21.76 -3.47 -3.55
CA VAL A 172 22.93 -3.96 -2.80
C VAL A 172 23.32 -5.38 -3.23
N ASP A 173 22.35 -6.27 -3.41
CA ASP A 173 22.61 -7.64 -3.85
C ASP A 173 23.27 -7.65 -5.24
N ASN A 174 22.84 -6.79 -6.18
CA ASN A 174 23.49 -6.62 -7.48
C ASN A 174 24.92 -6.07 -7.37
N CYS A 175 25.18 -5.12 -6.47
CA CYS A 175 26.53 -4.62 -6.21
C CYS A 175 27.47 -5.70 -5.63
N ASP A 176 26.93 -6.63 -4.84
CA ASP A 176 27.68 -7.77 -4.31
C ASP A 176 27.95 -8.86 -5.35
N PHE A 177 27.11 -9.01 -6.38
CA PHE A 177 27.40 -9.91 -7.51
C PHE A 177 28.62 -9.43 -8.32
N ASP A 178 28.79 -8.12 -8.48
CA ASP A 178 29.97 -7.54 -9.15
C ASP A 178 31.26 -7.64 -8.31
N LEU A 179 31.11 -7.82 -6.98
CA LEU A 179 32.19 -7.94 -6.00
C LEU A 179 32.23 -9.35 -5.40
N MET A 180 32.61 -10.35 -6.20
CA MET A 180 32.74 -11.77 -5.78
C MET A 180 33.05 -11.98 -4.28
N LYS A 181 32.11 -12.59 -3.52
CA LYS A 181 32.32 -13.79 -2.65
C LYS A 181 31.18 -14.17 -1.69
N ASN A 182 30.15 -13.36 -1.45
CA ASN A 182 29.23 -13.60 -0.32
C ASN A 182 27.72 -13.61 -0.68
N ALA A 183 27.34 -14.18 -1.82
CA ALA A 183 25.93 -14.31 -2.23
C ALA A 183 25.08 -15.28 -1.36
N HIS A 184 25.68 -15.91 -0.34
CA HIS A 184 25.12 -17.09 0.31
C HIS A 184 25.26 -17.02 1.83
N GLU A 185 24.39 -16.26 2.49
CA GLU A 185 24.01 -16.45 3.89
C GLU A 185 22.70 -15.68 4.16
N CYS A 186 21.68 -16.04 3.37
CA CYS A 186 20.29 -15.62 3.60
C CYS A 186 19.58 -16.71 4.39
N HIS A 187 19.83 -16.78 5.70
CA HIS A 187 19.03 -17.59 6.61
C HIS A 187 17.71 -16.85 6.89
N ASN A 188 16.56 -17.42 6.50
CA ASN A 188 15.23 -16.85 6.76
C ASN A 188 14.95 -15.44 6.15
N ALA A 189 15.46 -15.14 4.96
CA ALA A 189 15.42 -13.83 4.24
C ALA A 189 16.05 -12.66 4.99
N LEU A 190 16.25 -12.69 6.29
CA LEU A 190 17.02 -11.63 6.94
C LEU A 190 18.49 -11.85 6.59
N ARG A 191 19.07 -10.84 5.95
CA ARG A 191 20.45 -10.88 5.53
C ARG A 191 21.32 -10.60 6.76
N ILE A 192 22.37 -11.38 6.97
CA ILE A 192 23.41 -11.00 7.92
C ILE A 192 24.10 -9.76 7.37
N THR A 193 23.84 -8.61 7.97
CA THR A 193 24.38 -7.32 7.50
C THR A 193 25.63 -7.00 8.28
N ASP A 194 26.80 -7.25 7.70
CA ASP A 194 28.08 -6.85 8.28
C ASP A 194 28.36 -5.34 8.05
N ARG A 195 29.51 -4.85 8.53
CA ARG A 195 29.84 -3.43 8.45
C ARG A 195 30.11 -2.95 7.01
N SER A 196 30.67 -3.80 6.15
CA SER A 196 30.91 -3.51 4.73
C SER A 196 29.59 -3.45 3.97
N THR A 197 28.73 -4.45 4.17
CA THR A 197 27.41 -4.50 3.57
C THR A 197 26.55 -3.32 4.03
N LEU A 198 26.56 -2.98 5.33
CA LEU A 198 25.84 -1.81 5.83
C LEU A 198 26.29 -0.51 5.15
N ARG A 199 27.58 -0.41 4.81
CA ARG A 199 28.09 0.76 4.09
C ARG A 199 27.52 0.86 2.67
N GLN A 200 27.38 -0.28 1.97
CA GLN A 200 26.70 -0.31 0.67
C GLN A 200 25.22 0.07 0.82
N PHE A 201 24.52 -0.47 1.82
CA PHE A 201 23.14 -0.06 2.12
C PHE A 201 23.02 1.46 2.33
N GLN A 202 23.98 2.08 3.03
CA GLN A 202 23.98 3.53 3.22
C GLN A 202 24.13 4.30 1.89
N GLU A 203 25.00 3.83 1.01
CA GLU A 203 25.26 4.45 -0.30
C GLU A 203 24.04 4.29 -1.22
N GLU A 204 23.51 3.07 -1.33
CA GLU A 204 22.34 2.77 -2.15
C GLU A 204 21.07 3.45 -1.63
N ALA A 205 20.83 3.49 -0.32
CA ALA A 205 19.70 4.20 0.25
C ALA A 205 19.76 5.71 -0.06
N GLY A 206 20.96 6.31 -0.07
CA GLY A 206 21.16 7.71 -0.44
C GLY A 206 20.88 7.96 -1.93
N PHE A 207 21.38 7.07 -2.80
CA PHE A 207 21.14 7.11 -4.24
C PHE A 207 19.65 6.98 -4.56
N ILE A 208 19.00 5.94 -4.06
CA ILE A 208 17.59 5.64 -4.29
C ILE A 208 16.67 6.76 -3.79
N ARG A 209 16.93 7.27 -2.58
CA ARG A 209 16.19 8.42 -2.06
C ARG A 209 16.23 9.59 -3.04
N THR A 210 17.44 9.94 -3.49
CA THR A 210 17.65 11.06 -4.42
C THR A 210 16.96 10.81 -5.76
N GLU A 211 17.01 9.58 -6.29
CA GLU A 211 16.37 9.21 -7.54
C GLU A 211 14.84 9.26 -7.45
N VAL A 212 14.24 8.75 -6.37
CA VAL A 212 12.80 8.81 -6.14
C VAL A 212 12.34 10.26 -5.98
N GLU A 213 13.05 11.06 -5.17
CA GLU A 213 12.79 12.49 -5.02
C GLU A 213 12.85 13.21 -6.38
N ARG A 214 13.89 12.94 -7.19
CA ARG A 214 14.05 13.52 -8.53
C ARG A 214 12.91 13.15 -9.46
N LYS A 215 12.54 11.86 -9.54
CA LYS A 215 11.48 11.36 -10.43
C LYS A 215 10.10 11.86 -9.99
N LEU A 216 9.76 11.80 -8.70
CA LEU A 216 8.48 12.31 -8.18
C LEU A 216 8.33 13.82 -8.36
N ASN A 217 9.39 14.60 -8.10
CA ASN A 217 9.36 16.06 -8.28
C ASN A 217 8.96 16.48 -9.70
N ARG A 218 9.31 15.68 -10.72
CA ARG A 218 8.87 15.92 -12.10
C ARG A 218 7.35 15.91 -12.22
N PHE A 219 6.69 14.96 -11.55
CA PHE A 219 5.23 14.83 -11.60
C PHE A 219 4.55 15.88 -10.73
N LEU A 220 5.07 16.15 -9.53
CA LEU A 220 4.50 17.15 -8.61
C LEU A 220 4.54 18.57 -9.20
N ARG A 221 5.60 18.95 -9.92
CA ARG A 221 5.77 20.30 -10.51
C ARG A 221 5.02 20.51 -11.82
N HIS A 222 4.55 19.45 -12.49
CA HIS A 222 3.80 19.59 -13.75
C HIS A 222 2.34 20.05 -13.54
N HIS A 223 1.91 20.23 -12.29
CA HIS A 223 0.63 20.86 -11.95
C HIS A 223 0.77 22.40 -11.95
N ASN A 224 0.78 22.98 -13.16
CA ASN A 224 0.95 24.41 -13.45
C ASN A 224 0.26 25.36 -12.44
N GLY A 225 1.06 26.08 -11.64
CA GLY A 225 0.67 27.34 -10.98
C GLY A 225 -0.19 27.22 -9.72
N SER A 226 -0.36 26.03 -9.15
CA SER A 226 -0.97 25.82 -7.84
C SER A 226 -0.07 26.36 -6.72
N GLN A 227 -0.65 27.07 -5.74
CA GLN A 227 0.03 27.49 -4.50
C GLN A 227 0.49 26.30 -3.62
N ASN A 228 0.06 25.08 -3.93
CA ASN A 228 0.53 23.85 -3.32
C ASN A 228 1.57 23.20 -4.23
N GLU A 229 2.83 23.64 -4.14
CA GLU A 229 3.96 22.87 -4.65
C GLU A 229 4.14 21.66 -3.72
N GLY A 230 3.82 20.46 -4.22
CA GLY A 230 4.05 19.24 -3.43
C GLY A 230 5.53 19.08 -3.12
N ASN A 231 5.86 18.88 -1.85
CA ASN A 231 7.22 18.65 -1.39
C ASN A 231 7.37 17.22 -0.85
N ILE A 232 8.61 16.73 -0.87
CA ILE A 232 8.97 15.38 -0.46
C ILE A 232 9.95 15.51 0.70
N VAL A 233 9.60 14.93 1.84
CA VAL A 233 10.36 15.06 3.08
C VAL A 233 10.79 13.69 3.56
N SER A 234 12.06 13.60 3.92
CA SER A 234 12.74 12.37 4.29
C SER A 234 13.68 12.65 5.46
N GLY A 235 13.77 11.73 6.41
CA GLY A 235 14.49 11.95 7.67
C GLY A 235 14.28 10.85 8.71
N ASN A 236 14.67 11.14 9.95
CA ASN A 236 14.65 10.17 11.06
C ASN A 236 13.25 10.03 11.66
N PHE A 237 12.33 9.47 10.88
CA PHE A 237 10.93 9.26 11.25
C PHE A 237 10.68 7.95 12.00
N TYR A 238 11.69 7.11 12.18
CA TYR A 238 11.63 5.92 13.00
C TYR A 238 12.99 5.65 13.67
N SER A 239 12.96 4.87 14.74
CA SER A 239 14.14 4.31 15.40
C SER A 239 14.19 2.80 15.17
N ALA A 240 15.39 2.26 15.06
CA ALA A 240 15.63 0.84 14.81
C ALA A 240 16.36 0.19 15.97
N GLN A 241 16.15 -1.11 16.14
CA GLN A 241 16.90 -1.95 17.07
C GLN A 241 17.45 -3.15 16.32
N ARG A 242 18.69 -3.54 16.66
CA ARG A 242 19.35 -4.71 16.07
C ARG A 242 18.66 -5.98 16.56
N PHE A 243 18.56 -6.99 15.70
CA PHE A 243 18.11 -8.32 16.12
C PHE A 243 19.06 -8.94 17.15
N GLY A 244 20.36 -8.67 17.01
CA GLY A 244 21.40 -9.33 17.80
C GLY A 244 21.53 -10.79 17.38
N ARG A 245 21.57 -11.70 18.36
CA ARG A 245 21.71 -13.13 18.12
C ARG A 245 20.36 -13.83 18.18
N VAL A 246 19.96 -14.47 17.08
CA VAL A 246 18.70 -15.22 16.95
C VAL A 246 19.03 -16.62 16.45
N HIS A 247 18.54 -17.67 17.12
CA HIS A 247 18.82 -19.08 16.79
C HIS A 247 20.32 -19.38 16.55
N ASP A 248 21.18 -18.91 17.45
CA ASP A 248 22.65 -19.03 17.41
C ASP A 248 23.37 -18.26 16.28
N GLU A 249 22.64 -17.55 15.42
CA GLU A 249 23.18 -16.70 14.36
C GLU A 249 23.18 -15.22 14.77
N ASP A 250 24.27 -14.50 14.49
CA ASP A 250 24.40 -13.06 14.78
C ASP A 250 24.08 -12.25 13.52
N PHE A 251 22.97 -11.51 13.57
CA PHE A 251 22.49 -10.67 12.48
C PHE A 251 23.23 -9.33 12.37
N LYS A 252 24.19 -9.06 13.27
CA LYS A 252 25.09 -7.90 13.24
C LYS A 252 24.31 -6.59 13.11
N TYR A 253 24.38 -5.89 11.97
CA TYR A 253 23.73 -4.59 11.74
C TYR A 253 22.34 -4.71 11.12
N ASN A 254 21.76 -5.91 11.03
CA ASN A 254 20.37 -6.10 10.65
C ASN A 254 19.46 -5.97 11.89
N GLY A 255 18.26 -5.42 11.68
CA GLY A 255 17.32 -5.14 12.75
C GLY A 255 15.91 -4.85 12.27
N TYR A 256 15.15 -4.28 13.18
CA TYR A 256 13.74 -4.01 13.01
C TYR A 256 13.38 -2.61 13.47
N THR A 257 12.25 -2.11 13.00
CA THR A 257 11.64 -0.86 13.44
C THR A 257 11.19 -1.01 14.89
N ALA A 258 11.83 -0.28 15.80
CA ALA A 258 11.49 -0.30 17.23
C ALA A 258 10.37 0.70 17.55
N GLU A 259 10.48 1.92 17.01
CA GLU A 259 9.47 2.96 17.22
C GLU A 259 9.32 3.80 15.94
N VAL A 260 8.08 4.12 15.58
CA VAL A 260 7.77 5.08 14.53
C VAL A 260 7.38 6.40 15.18
N HIS A 261 8.04 7.50 14.79
CA HIS A 261 7.74 8.85 15.26
C HIS A 261 6.51 9.42 14.55
N ASP A 262 5.34 8.83 14.80
CA ASP A 262 4.08 9.09 14.11
C ASP A 262 3.66 10.56 14.12
N GLN A 263 3.87 11.28 15.23
CA GLN A 263 3.57 12.70 15.36
C GLN A 263 4.36 13.55 14.36
N ARG A 264 5.65 13.22 14.13
CA ARG A 264 6.50 13.95 13.18
C ARG A 264 6.07 13.69 11.75
N ILE A 265 5.72 12.45 11.42
CA ILE A 265 5.19 12.09 10.10
C ILE A 265 3.87 12.83 9.86
N LYS A 266 2.96 12.85 10.84
CA LYS A 266 1.67 13.55 10.75
C LYS A 266 1.84 15.05 10.55
N GLN A 267 2.83 15.68 11.20
CA GLN A 267 3.15 17.10 10.98
C GLN A 267 3.49 17.38 9.51
N VAL A 268 4.38 16.59 8.92
CA VAL A 268 4.74 16.71 7.49
C VAL A 268 3.52 16.51 6.59
N MET A 269 2.70 15.49 6.86
CA MET A 269 1.49 15.22 6.05
C MET A 269 0.43 16.32 6.19
N ASN A 270 0.38 17.04 7.32
CA ASN A 270 -0.55 18.16 7.50
C ASN A 270 -0.22 19.34 6.58
N ASP A 271 1.07 19.54 6.28
CA ASP A 271 1.53 20.51 5.26
C ASP A 271 1.32 20.01 3.83
N ASN A 272 0.68 18.85 3.67
CA ASN A 272 0.43 18.17 2.41
C ASN A 272 1.70 17.68 1.70
N ASP A 273 2.76 17.45 2.45
CA ASP A 273 3.99 16.87 1.93
C ASP A 273 3.94 15.33 1.91
N ILE A 274 4.72 14.74 1.00
CA ILE A 274 4.92 13.29 0.90
C ILE A 274 6.08 12.91 1.80
N VAL A 275 5.88 11.92 2.67
CA VAL A 275 6.97 11.38 3.50
C VAL A 275 7.66 10.24 2.75
N LEU A 276 8.98 10.30 2.63
CA LEU A 276 9.81 9.27 1.99
C LEU A 276 10.75 8.63 3.03
N LEU A 277 10.69 7.32 3.16
CA LEU A 277 11.50 6.51 4.07
C LEU A 277 12.35 5.53 3.28
N THR A 278 13.60 5.35 3.72
CA THR A 278 14.48 4.28 3.27
C THR A 278 14.61 3.23 4.37
N THR A 279 15.26 2.12 4.04
CA THR A 279 15.43 0.94 4.92
C THR A 279 16.60 1.05 5.89
N VAL A 280 17.35 2.16 5.89
CA VAL A 280 18.48 2.40 6.80
C VAL A 280 18.02 3.26 7.97
N GLY A 281 17.89 2.63 9.14
CA GLY A 281 17.48 3.26 10.39
C GLY A 281 18.65 3.61 11.31
N THR A 282 18.34 4.30 12.41
CA THR A 282 19.30 4.58 13.48
C THR A 282 18.81 4.06 14.81
N THR A 283 19.72 3.53 15.63
CA THR A 283 19.45 3.20 17.03
C THR A 283 19.45 4.47 17.90
N PRO A 284 18.92 4.41 19.14
CA PRO A 284 19.04 5.52 20.10
C PRO A 284 20.49 5.95 20.39
N TYR A 285 21.47 5.08 20.13
CA TYR A 285 22.90 5.37 20.29
C TYR A 285 23.56 5.93 19.01
N GLY A 286 22.80 6.12 17.93
CA GLY A 286 23.29 6.64 16.66
C GLY A 286 23.99 5.61 15.77
N GLU A 287 23.82 4.32 16.05
CA GLU A 287 24.31 3.25 15.16
C GLU A 287 23.36 3.04 13.99
N LEU A 288 23.90 2.79 12.79
CA LEU A 288 23.09 2.47 11.61
C LEU A 288 22.63 1.00 11.65
N VAL A 289 21.41 0.77 11.18
CA VAL A 289 20.77 -0.56 11.14
C VAL A 289 20.03 -0.71 9.83
N ASP A 290 20.22 -1.83 9.15
CA ASP A 290 19.41 -2.25 8.01
C ASP A 290 18.10 -2.86 8.52
N VAL A 291 16.98 -2.41 7.98
CA VAL A 291 15.63 -2.83 8.38
C VAL A 291 14.87 -3.34 7.17
N ASN A 292 14.14 -4.44 7.35
CA ASN A 292 13.27 -4.98 6.30
C ASN A 292 12.21 -3.95 5.87
N GLY A 293 12.19 -3.60 4.57
CA GLY A 293 11.25 -2.63 3.99
C GLY A 293 9.79 -3.03 4.12
N TYR A 294 9.47 -4.32 4.06
CA TYR A 294 8.11 -4.80 4.24
C TYR A 294 7.62 -4.53 5.66
N HIS A 295 8.43 -4.91 6.65
CA HIS A 295 8.14 -4.66 8.06
C HIS A 295 8.11 -3.17 8.39
N LEU A 296 9.00 -2.36 7.80
CA LEU A 296 9.00 -0.92 7.98
C LEU A 296 7.69 -0.30 7.48
N ALA A 297 7.23 -0.67 6.27
CA ALA A 297 5.96 -0.20 5.73
C ALA A 297 4.76 -0.62 6.60
N ALA A 298 4.74 -1.89 7.05
CA ALA A 298 3.72 -2.39 7.96
C ALA A 298 3.71 -1.64 9.30
N SER A 299 4.89 -1.43 9.91
CA SER A 299 5.07 -0.70 11.17
C SER A 299 4.59 0.74 11.08
N VAL A 300 4.95 1.42 9.98
CA VAL A 300 4.55 2.81 9.73
C VAL A 300 3.04 2.88 9.50
N ALA A 301 2.47 1.97 8.72
CA ALA A 301 1.03 1.91 8.47
C ALA A 301 0.24 1.65 9.76
N ALA A 302 0.68 0.70 10.57
CA ALA A 302 0.08 0.38 11.87
C ALA A 302 0.16 1.58 12.83
N SER A 303 1.34 2.19 12.98
CA SER A 303 1.55 3.34 13.88
C SER A 303 0.72 4.56 13.49
N LEU A 304 0.55 4.80 12.19
CA LEU A 304 -0.27 5.90 11.68
C LEU A 304 -1.77 5.61 11.69
N GLY A 305 -2.20 4.36 11.92
CA GLY A 305 -3.59 3.93 11.70
C GLY A 305 -4.00 4.15 10.24
N ALA A 306 -3.13 3.76 9.31
CA ALA A 306 -3.30 4.03 7.89
C ALA A 306 -4.58 3.38 7.35
N HIS A 307 -5.23 4.05 6.41
CA HIS A 307 -6.39 3.48 5.74
C HIS A 307 -5.96 2.36 4.80
N LYS A 308 -4.81 2.52 4.14
CA LYS A 308 -4.27 1.54 3.20
C LYS A 308 -2.78 1.32 3.41
N LEU A 309 -2.38 0.06 3.34
CA LEU A 309 -1.01 -0.38 3.11
C LEU A 309 -0.94 -0.98 1.71
N VAL A 310 0.02 -0.55 0.89
CA VAL A 310 0.18 -1.02 -0.49
C VAL A 310 1.60 -1.55 -0.67
N TYR A 311 1.73 -2.80 -1.12
CA TYR A 311 2.99 -3.40 -1.56
C TYR A 311 3.00 -3.46 -3.08
N MET A 312 3.98 -2.83 -3.71
CA MET A 312 4.26 -3.04 -5.14
C MET A 312 5.11 -4.30 -5.31
N ALA A 313 4.70 -5.24 -6.16
CA ALA A 313 5.35 -6.53 -6.36
C ALA A 313 5.89 -6.68 -7.80
N ASN A 314 7.16 -6.32 -8.04
CA ASN A 314 7.77 -6.19 -9.37
C ASN A 314 7.85 -7.50 -10.18
N GLU A 315 8.15 -8.62 -9.53
CA GLU A 315 8.06 -9.97 -10.10
C GLU A 315 6.85 -10.72 -9.51
N GLY A 316 5.70 -10.07 -9.60
CA GLY A 316 4.53 -10.40 -8.81
C GLY A 316 3.96 -11.82 -9.01
N SER A 317 3.27 -12.28 -7.97
CA SER A 317 2.36 -13.41 -8.05
C SER A 317 1.00 -12.98 -7.53
N PHE A 318 -0.04 -13.71 -7.88
CA PHE A 318 -1.39 -13.46 -7.37
C PHE A 318 -2.06 -14.76 -6.97
N LEU A 319 -3.13 -14.62 -6.20
CA LEU A 319 -3.91 -15.75 -5.73
C LEU A 319 -4.93 -16.17 -6.80
N GLN A 320 -5.02 -17.46 -7.07
CA GLN A 320 -5.98 -18.04 -7.98
C GLN A 320 -6.64 -19.25 -7.30
N LYS A 321 -7.93 -19.48 -7.53
CA LYS A 321 -8.55 -20.76 -7.19
C LYS A 321 -8.06 -21.81 -8.19
N LYS A 322 -7.95 -23.08 -7.78
CA LYS A 322 -7.63 -24.22 -8.67
C LYS A 322 -8.52 -24.38 -9.91
N ASN A 323 -9.67 -23.70 -9.96
CA ASN A 323 -10.52 -23.65 -11.16
C ASN A 323 -10.14 -22.53 -12.14
N GLY A 324 -9.02 -21.84 -11.92
CA GLY A 324 -8.49 -20.77 -12.76
C GLY A 324 -9.04 -19.37 -12.46
N LEU A 325 -9.86 -19.16 -11.43
CA LEU A 325 -10.41 -17.84 -11.13
C LEU A 325 -9.50 -17.03 -10.19
N PRO A 326 -9.11 -15.78 -10.55
CA PRO A 326 -8.29 -14.95 -9.68
C PRO A 326 -9.04 -14.55 -8.41
N LEU A 327 -8.32 -14.53 -7.30
CA LEU A 327 -8.78 -14.11 -5.98
C LEU A 327 -8.25 -12.71 -5.69
N GLN A 328 -9.07 -11.71 -6.02
CA GLN A 328 -8.71 -10.32 -5.79
C GLN A 328 -8.99 -9.86 -4.37
N GLU A 329 -9.90 -10.51 -3.66
CA GLU A 329 -10.28 -10.13 -2.30
C GLU A 329 -10.30 -11.35 -1.39
N VAL A 330 -9.56 -11.22 -0.30
CA VAL A 330 -9.39 -12.28 0.68
C VAL A 330 -9.58 -11.70 2.08
N PRO A 331 -10.38 -12.35 2.93
CA PRO A 331 -10.55 -11.90 4.30
C PRO A 331 -9.30 -12.23 5.13
N LEU A 332 -9.07 -11.45 6.18
CA LEU A 332 -7.90 -11.56 7.04
C LEU A 332 -7.72 -12.98 7.59
N SER A 333 -8.78 -13.62 8.08
CA SER A 333 -8.71 -14.99 8.60
C SER A 333 -8.17 -15.99 7.57
N PHE A 334 -8.66 -15.91 6.33
CA PHE A 334 -8.23 -16.79 5.26
C PHE A 334 -6.76 -16.57 4.88
N VAL A 335 -6.29 -15.32 4.90
CA VAL A 335 -4.88 -15.04 4.64
C VAL A 335 -3.99 -15.60 5.75
N ASN A 336 -4.40 -15.49 7.01
CA ASN A 336 -3.67 -16.10 8.13
C ASN A 336 -3.58 -17.63 7.94
N ASP A 337 -4.69 -18.29 7.61
CA ASP A 337 -4.70 -19.73 7.33
C ASP A 337 -3.80 -20.08 6.13
N LEU A 338 -3.78 -19.25 5.08
CA LEU A 338 -2.95 -19.44 3.89
C LEU A 338 -1.45 -19.29 4.19
N VAL A 339 -1.07 -18.27 4.95
CA VAL A 339 0.31 -18.00 5.35
C VAL A 339 0.83 -19.13 6.24
N GLU A 340 0.02 -19.59 7.21
CA GLU A 340 0.35 -20.72 8.07
C GLU A 340 0.45 -22.04 7.28
N HIS A 341 -0.48 -22.30 6.35
CA HIS A 341 -0.47 -23.49 5.50
C HIS A 341 0.80 -23.62 4.66
N ASN A 342 1.42 -22.50 4.28
CA ASN A 342 2.65 -22.47 3.50
C ASN A 342 3.91 -22.35 4.37
N ASP A 343 3.84 -22.65 5.67
CA ASP A 343 4.96 -22.58 6.63
C ASP A 343 5.63 -21.20 6.71
N VAL A 344 4.87 -20.13 6.49
CA VAL A 344 5.35 -18.75 6.68
C VAL A 344 4.87 -18.25 8.03
N LYS A 345 5.78 -17.74 8.86
CA LYS A 345 5.49 -17.15 10.17
C LYS A 345 6.03 -15.74 10.25
N ILE A 346 5.17 -14.81 10.65
CA ILE A 346 5.52 -13.41 10.87
C ILE A 346 5.55 -13.15 12.37
N PHE A 347 6.64 -12.57 12.85
CA PHE A 347 6.83 -12.25 14.25
C PHE A 347 6.67 -10.75 14.49
N ASN A 348 6.22 -10.39 15.68
CA ASN A 348 6.05 -9.00 16.09
C ASN A 348 7.34 -8.17 16.07
N THR A 349 8.48 -8.84 16.15
CA THR A 349 9.82 -8.23 16.16
C THR A 349 10.32 -7.87 14.76
N GLY A 350 9.51 -7.95 13.71
CA GLY A 350 9.97 -7.69 12.35
C GLY A 350 10.69 -8.88 11.69
N PHE A 351 10.73 -10.03 12.37
CA PHE A 351 11.29 -11.27 11.85
C PHE A 351 10.23 -12.06 11.07
N ALA A 352 10.66 -12.78 10.03
CA ALA A 352 9.81 -13.72 9.29
C ALA A 352 10.55 -15.04 9.08
N SER A 353 9.87 -16.16 9.31
CA SER A 353 10.41 -17.52 9.08
C SER A 353 9.64 -18.17 7.93
N PHE A 354 10.34 -18.66 6.92
CA PHE A 354 9.72 -19.28 5.73
C PHE A 354 10.68 -20.24 5.00
N GLU A 355 11.68 -20.80 5.69
CA GLU A 355 12.69 -21.67 5.09
C GLU A 355 12.08 -22.88 4.36
N ASN A 356 11.04 -23.49 4.94
CA ASN A 356 10.29 -24.58 4.31
C ASN A 356 9.56 -24.10 3.05
N ALA A 357 8.92 -22.94 3.11
CA ALA A 357 8.22 -22.33 1.98
C ALA A 357 9.18 -22.12 0.81
N ARG A 358 10.39 -21.60 1.09
CA ARG A 358 11.45 -21.36 0.10
C ARG A 358 11.93 -22.62 -0.61
N GLN A 359 11.88 -23.78 0.05
CA GLN A 359 12.27 -25.05 -0.55
C GLN A 359 11.21 -25.59 -1.52
N ASN A 360 9.94 -25.26 -1.29
CA ASN A 360 8.80 -25.85 -1.99
C ASN A 360 8.13 -24.90 -2.99
N LEU A 361 8.34 -23.59 -2.87
CA LEU A 361 7.68 -22.56 -3.67
C LEU A 361 8.68 -21.72 -4.47
N SER A 362 8.20 -21.06 -5.52
CA SER A 362 9.00 -20.07 -6.25
C SER A 362 9.29 -18.84 -5.39
N SER A 363 10.37 -18.12 -5.71
CA SER A 363 10.74 -16.87 -5.02
C SER A 363 9.59 -15.84 -5.05
N SER A 364 8.90 -15.72 -6.17
CA SER A 364 7.75 -14.81 -6.34
C SER A 364 6.55 -15.19 -5.48
N ALA A 365 6.34 -16.49 -5.24
CA ALA A 365 5.27 -16.98 -4.38
C ALA A 365 5.59 -16.74 -2.90
N VAL A 366 6.85 -16.97 -2.51
CA VAL A 366 7.33 -16.62 -1.16
C VAL A 366 7.21 -15.11 -0.92
N GLU A 367 7.56 -14.28 -1.89
CA GLU A 367 7.43 -12.82 -1.77
C GLU A 367 5.98 -12.39 -1.60
N LEU A 368 5.03 -12.97 -2.37
CA LEU A 368 3.61 -12.73 -2.15
C LEU A 368 3.19 -13.11 -0.72
N LEU A 369 3.60 -14.28 -0.22
CA LEU A 369 3.28 -14.71 1.15
C LEU A 369 3.87 -13.79 2.21
N LEU A 370 5.07 -13.23 1.99
CA LEU A 370 5.65 -12.23 2.88
C LEU A 370 4.85 -10.92 2.86
N HIS A 371 4.45 -10.44 1.68
CA HIS A 371 3.56 -9.26 1.58
C HIS A 371 2.23 -9.50 2.29
N LEU A 372 1.63 -10.68 2.10
CA LEU A 372 0.39 -11.08 2.76
C LEU A 372 0.57 -11.15 4.28
N GLY A 373 1.64 -11.79 4.77
CA GLY A 373 1.90 -11.90 6.20
C GLY A 373 2.19 -10.56 6.89
N TRP A 374 2.98 -9.68 6.27
CA TRP A 374 3.18 -8.33 6.83
C TRP A 374 1.91 -7.47 6.76
N SER A 375 1.06 -7.73 5.75
CA SER A 375 -0.25 -7.10 5.66
C SER A 375 -1.18 -7.56 6.78
N THR A 376 -1.24 -8.86 7.09
CA THR A 376 -2.08 -9.35 8.20
C THR A 376 -1.62 -8.77 9.53
N TRP A 377 -0.30 -8.76 9.78
CA TRP A 377 0.30 -8.12 10.94
C TRP A 377 -0.11 -6.65 11.12
N ALA A 378 -0.17 -5.89 10.02
CA ALA A 378 -0.55 -4.48 10.02
C ALA A 378 -2.05 -4.28 10.22
N LEU A 379 -2.89 -5.12 9.61
CA LEU A 379 -4.34 -5.08 9.74
C LEU A 379 -4.78 -5.33 11.18
N GLU A 380 -4.18 -6.32 11.84
CA GLU A 380 -4.42 -6.63 13.26
C GLU A 380 -4.11 -5.44 14.19
N ARG A 381 -3.25 -4.52 13.72
CA ARG A 381 -2.80 -3.31 14.44
C ARG A 381 -3.45 -2.01 13.97
N GLY A 382 -4.52 -2.09 13.19
CA GLY A 382 -5.37 -0.93 12.87
C GLY A 382 -5.25 -0.37 11.47
N VAL A 383 -4.50 -1.02 10.59
CA VAL A 383 -4.65 -0.77 9.15
C VAL A 383 -6.02 -1.28 8.69
N THR A 384 -6.72 -0.49 7.87
CA THR A 384 -8.07 -0.87 7.41
C THR A 384 -8.04 -1.93 6.31
N ARG A 385 -7.18 -1.74 5.30
CA ARG A 385 -6.99 -2.67 4.18
C ARG A 385 -5.54 -2.70 3.73
N ALA A 386 -5.14 -3.81 3.14
CA ALA A 386 -3.84 -3.93 2.50
C ALA A 386 -3.99 -4.44 1.07
N HIS A 387 -3.11 -3.98 0.18
CA HIS A 387 -3.14 -4.31 -1.23
C HIS A 387 -1.75 -4.77 -1.67
N VAL A 388 -1.68 -5.88 -2.40
CA VAL A 388 -0.50 -6.31 -3.14
C VAL A 388 -0.79 -6.08 -4.61
N ILE A 389 -0.04 -5.15 -5.21
CA ILE A 389 -0.28 -4.65 -6.56
C ILE A 389 0.92 -5.00 -7.45
N ASN A 390 0.63 -5.61 -8.59
CA ASN A 390 1.65 -5.85 -9.60
C ASN A 390 1.87 -4.56 -10.41
N PRO A 391 3.13 -4.14 -10.66
CA PRO A 391 3.41 -2.90 -11.34
C PRO A 391 3.12 -3.03 -12.82
N THR A 392 1.96 -2.54 -13.23
CA THR A 392 1.61 -2.29 -14.62
C THR A 392 1.28 -0.81 -14.79
N ASP A 393 1.21 -0.35 -16.04
CA ASP A 393 0.81 1.03 -16.34
C ASP A 393 -0.59 1.31 -15.76
N GLY A 394 -0.72 2.33 -14.89
CA GLY A 394 -1.99 2.70 -14.25
C GLY A 394 -2.43 1.80 -13.08
N ALA A 395 -1.63 0.83 -12.65
CA ALA A 395 -2.05 -0.21 -11.69
C ALA A 395 -2.57 0.36 -10.36
N ILE A 396 -1.95 1.43 -9.85
CA ILE A 396 -2.35 2.05 -8.58
C ILE A 396 -3.69 2.76 -8.75
N LEU A 397 -3.89 3.45 -9.87
CA LEU A 397 -5.15 4.16 -10.11
C LEU A 397 -6.31 3.20 -10.34
N GLU A 398 -6.07 2.12 -11.08
CA GLU A 398 -7.06 1.06 -11.29
C GLU A 398 -7.47 0.44 -9.95
N GLU A 399 -6.52 0.09 -9.09
CA GLU A 399 -6.79 -0.50 -7.78
C GLU A 399 -7.52 0.46 -6.82
N LEU A 400 -7.13 1.74 -6.80
CA LEU A 400 -7.64 2.69 -5.82
C LEU A 400 -8.96 3.37 -6.25
N PHE A 401 -9.15 3.64 -7.54
CA PHE A 401 -10.22 4.52 -8.03
C PHE A 401 -11.22 3.84 -8.99
N THR A 402 -11.12 2.52 -9.17
CA THR A 402 -12.08 1.78 -9.99
C THR A 402 -12.67 0.60 -9.25
N SER A 403 -13.79 0.10 -9.77
CA SER A 403 -14.35 -1.16 -9.30
C SER A 403 -13.48 -2.33 -9.78
N LYS A 404 -12.86 -3.03 -8.82
CA LYS A 404 -12.23 -4.37 -8.88
C LYS A 404 -12.20 -5.02 -10.27
N ASN A 405 -11.12 -4.79 -10.99
CA ASN A 405 -10.75 -5.51 -12.20
C ASN A 405 -9.22 -5.63 -12.20
N GLY A 406 -8.67 -6.83 -12.01
CA GLY A 406 -7.21 -7.00 -12.03
C GLY A 406 -6.74 -8.37 -11.53
N LEU A 407 -5.42 -8.46 -11.32
CA LEU A 407 -4.76 -9.61 -10.69
C LEU A 407 -4.20 -9.25 -9.31
N ASN A 408 -4.52 -8.05 -8.80
CA ASN A 408 -4.04 -7.61 -7.50
C ASN A 408 -4.80 -8.31 -6.38
N THR A 409 -4.19 -8.38 -5.20
CA THR A 409 -4.80 -8.99 -4.00
C THR A 409 -5.07 -7.92 -2.95
N CYS A 410 -6.31 -7.83 -2.48
CA CYS A 410 -6.77 -6.95 -1.42
C CYS A 410 -7.16 -7.77 -0.19
N ILE A 411 -6.61 -7.40 0.97
CA ILE A 411 -6.89 -8.01 2.27
C ILE A 411 -7.75 -7.05 3.09
N TYR A 412 -8.76 -7.59 3.76
CA TYR A 412 -9.69 -6.82 4.60
C TYR A 412 -10.12 -7.64 5.83
N HIS A 413 -10.60 -6.96 6.87
CA HIS A 413 -11.11 -7.61 8.09
C HIS A 413 -12.40 -8.41 7.80
N ASP A 414 -12.49 -9.63 8.33
CA ASP A 414 -13.65 -10.55 8.18
C ASP A 414 -14.99 -9.92 8.56
N ASP A 415 -14.97 -9.07 9.58
CA ASP A 415 -16.09 -8.23 9.98
C ASP A 415 -15.73 -6.78 9.67
N GLU A 416 -16.54 -6.06 8.88
CA GLU A 416 -16.34 -4.63 8.61
C GLU A 416 -16.33 -3.75 9.91
N ASN A 417 -16.69 -4.33 11.07
CA ASN A 417 -16.90 -3.62 12.34
C ASN A 417 -15.94 -3.98 13.50
N LYS A 418 -14.93 -4.83 13.33
CA LYS A 418 -13.97 -5.10 14.43
C LYS A 418 -12.88 -4.02 14.50
N ARG A 419 -12.87 -3.27 15.61
CA ARG A 419 -11.85 -2.27 15.94
C ARG A 419 -10.48 -2.93 16.23
N PRO A 420 -9.37 -2.25 15.94
CA PRO A 420 -8.03 -2.76 16.25
C PRO A 420 -7.73 -2.83 17.75
N ARG A 421 -6.87 -3.79 18.12
CA ARG A 421 -6.40 -4.04 19.49
C ARG A 421 -5.44 -2.93 19.96
N ARG A 422 -5.42 -2.64 21.26
CA ARG A 422 -4.59 -1.57 21.86
C ARG A 422 -3.22 -2.10 22.30
N ASN A 423 -2.22 -1.23 22.26
CA ASN A 423 -0.79 -1.44 22.57
C ASN A 423 -0.44 -2.19 23.87
N GLY A 424 -1.36 -2.38 24.82
CA GLY A 424 -1.10 -3.05 26.10
C GLY A 424 -0.95 -4.57 26.03
N GLU A 425 -1.40 -5.22 24.96
CA GLU A 425 -1.28 -6.67 24.76
C GLU A 425 0.10 -7.08 24.20
N ILE A 426 0.85 -6.12 23.64
CA ILE A 426 2.16 -6.31 22.99
C ILE A 426 3.28 -6.69 23.99
N GLN A 427 3.18 -6.23 25.24
CA GLN A 427 4.19 -6.48 26.26
C GLN A 427 4.19 -7.94 26.74
N ASN A 428 3.01 -8.57 26.79
CA ASN A 428 2.86 -9.94 27.34
C ASN A 428 3.42 -11.01 26.40
N GLU A 429 3.33 -10.81 25.08
CA GLU A 429 3.89 -11.75 24.08
C GLU A 429 5.42 -11.67 23.99
N LEU A 430 6.00 -10.51 24.36
CA LEU A 430 7.45 -10.33 24.45
C LEU A 430 8.03 -11.18 25.59
N ASP A 431 7.33 -11.21 26.73
CA ASP A 431 7.66 -12.07 27.86
C ASP A 431 7.46 -13.56 27.53
N GLU A 432 6.45 -13.90 26.71
CA GLU A 432 6.20 -15.26 26.24
C GLU A 432 7.32 -15.78 25.33
N PHE A 433 7.75 -15.01 24.32
CA PHE A 433 8.89 -15.35 23.46
C PHE A 433 10.22 -15.49 24.22
N LEU A 434 10.47 -14.60 25.20
CA LEU A 434 11.65 -14.71 26.07
C LEU A 434 11.56 -15.91 27.02
N SER A 435 10.35 -16.31 27.42
CA SER A 435 10.13 -17.48 28.27
C SER A 435 10.31 -18.80 27.52
N GLU A 436 9.79 -18.91 26.28
CA GLU A 436 9.93 -20.11 25.43
C GLU A 436 11.38 -20.35 24.97
N THR A 437 12.19 -19.30 24.86
CA THR A 437 13.61 -19.38 24.53
C THR A 437 14.52 -19.65 25.73
N SER A 438 13.99 -19.63 26.96
CA SER A 438 14.75 -19.80 28.20
C SER A 438 14.78 -21.24 28.74
N SER A 439 15.21 -22.22 27.94
CA SER A 439 15.64 -23.52 28.48
C SER A 439 17.13 -23.52 28.84
N VAL A 440 17.55 -22.61 29.71
CA VAL A 440 18.86 -22.68 30.40
C VAL A 440 18.64 -22.42 31.90
N PRO A 441 19.14 -23.27 32.82
CA PRO A 441 18.80 -23.17 34.24
C PRO A 441 19.26 -21.85 34.86
N GLU A 442 18.37 -21.22 35.62
CA GLU A 442 18.48 -19.94 36.35
C GLU A 442 19.66 -19.79 37.34
N THR A 443 20.64 -20.68 37.34
CA THR A 443 21.70 -20.72 38.36
C THR A 443 22.98 -19.96 38.00
N VAL A 444 23.11 -19.41 36.79
CA VAL A 444 24.36 -18.75 36.34
C VAL A 444 24.26 -17.22 36.23
N ALA A 445 23.07 -16.64 36.10
CA ALA A 445 22.91 -15.20 35.86
C ALA A 445 23.03 -14.31 37.13
N ARG A 446 22.90 -14.87 38.34
CA ARG A 446 22.95 -14.06 39.59
C ARG A 446 24.34 -13.81 40.17
N LYS A 447 25.43 -14.31 39.56
CA LYS A 447 26.79 -14.23 40.15
C LYS A 447 27.74 -13.21 39.50
N ARG A 448 27.30 -12.39 38.55
CA ARG A 448 28.14 -11.37 37.87
C ARG A 448 27.71 -9.91 38.04
N LEU A 449 26.72 -9.63 38.90
CA LEU A 449 26.27 -8.26 39.22
C LEU A 449 26.75 -7.75 40.60
N MET A 450 27.69 -8.46 41.22
CA MET A 450 28.54 -7.90 42.26
C MET A 450 29.99 -8.22 41.91
N GLN A 451 30.83 -7.17 41.84
CA GLN A 451 32.23 -7.15 41.38
C GLN A 451 32.40 -6.90 39.87
N THR A 452 32.25 -5.64 39.43
CA THR A 452 33.32 -4.64 39.14
C THR A 452 32.70 -3.41 38.50
#